data_AF-A0A7J7QZ76-F1
#
_entry.id   AF-A0A7J7QZ76-F1
#
_cell.length_a   1.000
_cell.length_b   1.000
_cell.length_c   1.000
_cell.angle_alpha   90.00
_cell.angle_beta   90.00
_cell.angle_gamma   90.00
#
_symmetry.space_group_name_H-M   'P 1'
#
loop_
_entity.id
_entity.type
_entity.pdbx_description
1 polymer ?
#
loop_
_entity_poly.entity_id
_entity_poly.type
_entity_poly.pdbx_seq_one_letter_code
_entity_poly.pdbx_strand_id
1 'polypeptide(L)'
;MEADGGRGHGPIPSQRLARGEGWAHALSGLCPADVTTRFDGVFWFGDFNFRLSGGRVSVEAILRQDPGARVPALLQLDQLAREMQRGSIFKGFQEADIHFLPSYKFDVGRDSYDTSSKQRTPSYTDRVMYRSRHRGDICPLTYSSCPGVKTSDHRPVYGLFRVKVRPGRDNIPLAAGKFDRELYLIGIKRRISKEMQRQQALKTQHASAICTVS
;
A
#
# COMPACT_ATOMS: atom_id res chain seq x y z
N MET A 1 92.70 21.92 -2.66
CA MET A 1 92.91 21.38 -4.01
C MET A 1 91.56 20.90 -4.51
N GLU A 2 91.23 21.39 -5.70
CA GLU A 2 90.16 20.99 -6.62
C GLU A 2 88.69 21.11 -6.21
N ALA A 3 87.96 21.58 -7.22
CA ALA A 3 86.60 22.04 -7.26
C ALA A 3 85.68 20.99 -7.91
N ASP A 4 84.44 21.42 -8.11
CA ASP A 4 83.47 20.97 -9.11
C ASP A 4 82.47 19.92 -8.60
N GLY A 5 81.16 19.99 -8.85
CA GLY A 5 80.36 20.93 -9.62
C GLY A 5 78.88 20.77 -9.26
N GLY A 6 78.09 21.81 -9.53
CA GLY A 6 76.75 21.99 -8.98
C GLY A 6 75.59 21.25 -9.66
N ARG A 7 74.41 21.50 -9.07
CA ARG A 7 73.01 21.45 -9.57
C ARG A 7 72.13 21.34 -8.32
N GLY A 8 71.04 22.05 -8.07
CA GLY A 8 70.21 23.02 -8.79
C GLY A 8 68.97 23.25 -7.89
N HIS A 9 68.40 24.45 -7.94
CA HIS A 9 67.33 24.97 -7.08
C HIS A 9 66.01 24.17 -7.09
N GLY A 10 65.29 24.22 -5.95
CA GLY A 10 63.84 24.09 -5.89
C GLY A 10 63.30 24.00 -4.45
N PRO A 11 62.45 24.95 -3.98
CA PRO A 11 61.93 24.93 -2.61
C PRO A 11 60.83 23.87 -2.44
N ILE A 12 60.81 23.25 -1.27
CA ILE A 12 59.76 22.34 -0.81
C ILE A 12 58.44 23.13 -0.68
N PRO A 13 57.36 22.78 -1.41
CA PRO A 13 56.08 23.44 -1.20
C PRO A 13 55.41 22.89 0.07
N SER A 14 55.11 23.83 0.96
CA SER A 14 54.29 23.71 2.15
C SER A 14 53.00 22.91 1.93
N GLN A 15 52.70 22.03 2.89
CA GLN A 15 51.42 21.35 3.04
C GLN A 15 50.25 22.35 2.97
N ARG A 16 49.43 22.24 1.92
CA ARG A 16 48.15 22.92 1.83
C ARG A 16 47.09 21.93 2.31
N LEU A 17 46.55 22.15 3.51
CA LEU A 17 45.34 21.49 3.99
C LEU A 17 44.23 21.74 2.97
N ALA A 18 43.84 20.70 2.23
CA ALA A 18 42.58 20.69 1.52
C ALA A 18 41.46 20.60 2.56
N ARG A 19 40.72 21.71 2.69
CA ARG A 19 39.50 21.80 3.50
C ARG A 19 38.52 20.72 3.05
N GLY A 20 38.18 19.82 3.96
CA GLY A 20 37.16 18.81 3.76
C GLY A 20 35.77 19.44 3.78
N GLU A 21 35.30 19.90 2.62
CA GLU A 21 33.90 20.30 2.40
C GLU A 21 33.23 19.38 1.37
N GLY A 22 33.43 18.06 1.51
CA GLY A 22 32.90 17.04 0.58
C GLY A 22 31.96 16.01 1.20
N TRP A 23 31.82 15.97 2.53
CA TRP A 23 31.12 14.84 3.21
C TRP A 23 29.78 15.23 3.84
N ALA A 24 29.46 16.53 3.94
CA ALA A 24 28.25 17.00 4.60
C ALA A 24 26.96 16.75 3.79
N HIS A 25 27.05 16.59 2.46
CA HIS A 25 25.87 16.30 1.62
C HIS A 25 25.53 14.81 1.52
N ALA A 26 26.42 13.90 1.94
CA ALA A 26 26.17 12.45 1.88
C ALA A 26 25.45 11.89 3.12
N LEU A 27 25.31 12.69 4.19
CA LEU A 27 24.80 12.24 5.48
C LEU A 27 23.44 12.83 5.88
N SER A 28 22.82 13.69 5.06
CA SER A 28 21.54 14.32 5.38
C SER A 28 20.30 13.42 5.19
N GLY A 29 20.47 12.12 4.93
CA GLY A 29 19.39 11.20 4.56
C GLY A 29 19.21 9.97 5.45
N LEU A 30 20.03 9.79 6.48
CA LEU A 30 19.94 8.60 7.35
C LEU A 30 18.83 8.78 8.38
N CYS A 31 17.60 8.49 7.96
CA CYS A 31 16.55 8.08 8.89
C CYS A 31 17.08 6.91 9.73
N PRO A 32 16.88 6.89 11.06
CA PRO A 32 17.29 5.77 11.89
C PRO A 32 16.83 4.45 11.26
N ALA A 33 17.72 3.46 11.20
CA ALA A 33 17.46 2.20 10.53
C ALA A 33 16.37 1.39 11.25
N ASP A 34 15.12 1.60 10.85
CA ASP A 34 13.99 0.78 11.28
C ASP A 34 13.85 -0.47 10.40
N VAL A 35 12.82 -1.28 10.64
CA VAL A 35 12.56 -2.49 9.84
C VAL A 35 12.22 -2.17 8.37
N THR A 36 11.65 -0.99 8.11
CA THR A 36 11.18 -0.56 6.79
C THR A 36 12.32 -0.15 5.85
N THR A 37 13.54 0.08 6.36
CA THR A 37 14.73 0.35 5.53
C THR A 37 15.46 -0.93 5.09
N ARG A 38 15.13 -2.09 5.67
CA ARG A 38 15.89 -3.34 5.52
C ARG A 38 15.51 -4.16 4.28
N PHE A 39 14.38 -3.87 3.65
CA PHE A 39 13.87 -4.61 2.49
C PHE A 39 13.92 -3.77 1.20
N ASP A 40 14.01 -4.44 0.05
CA ASP A 40 13.99 -3.77 -1.26
C ASP A 40 12.60 -3.24 -1.63
N GLY A 41 11.55 -3.99 -1.27
CA GLY A 41 10.17 -3.58 -1.38
C GLY A 41 9.43 -3.83 -0.06
N VAL A 42 8.68 -2.82 0.38
CA VAL A 42 7.88 -2.86 1.61
C VAL A 42 6.46 -2.49 1.27
N PHE A 43 5.50 -3.28 1.74
CA PHE A 43 4.07 -2.96 1.72
C PHE A 43 3.59 -2.86 3.16
N TRP A 44 2.86 -1.79 3.48
CA TRP A 44 2.26 -1.59 4.79
C TRP A 44 0.79 -1.23 4.61
N PHE A 45 -0.09 -2.08 5.10
CA PHE A 45 -1.52 -1.94 4.90
C PHE A 45 -2.33 -2.37 6.13
N GLY A 46 -3.52 -1.80 6.26
CA GLY A 46 -4.45 -2.09 7.34
C GLY A 46 -5.38 -0.92 7.63
N ASP A 47 -6.13 -1.03 8.72
CA ASP A 47 -6.87 0.08 9.32
C ASP A 47 -5.90 0.97 10.10
N PHE A 48 -5.44 2.05 9.47
CA PHE A 48 -4.62 3.08 10.14
C PHE A 48 -5.45 4.11 10.88
N ASN A 49 -6.78 4.04 10.74
CA ASN A 49 -7.74 4.81 11.50
C ASN A 49 -7.69 6.34 11.37
N PHE A 50 -6.95 6.87 10.39
CA PHE A 50 -7.01 8.29 10.03
C PHE A 50 -8.39 8.66 9.49
N ARG A 51 -8.84 9.88 9.84
CA ARG A 51 -10.20 10.35 9.56
C ARG A 51 -10.20 11.53 8.61
N LEU A 52 -11.34 11.76 7.97
CA LEU A 52 -11.58 13.05 7.32
C LEU A 52 -11.87 14.12 8.38
N SER A 53 -11.19 15.26 8.22
CA SER A 53 -11.42 16.46 9.03
C SER A 53 -12.70 17.18 8.58
N GLY A 54 -13.17 18.18 9.33
CA GLY A 54 -14.33 19.02 8.95
C GLY A 54 -15.70 18.51 9.41
N GLY A 55 -15.78 17.29 9.95
CA GLY A 55 -16.98 16.74 10.57
C GLY A 55 -18.03 16.21 9.59
N ARG A 56 -19.06 15.56 10.14
CA ARG A 56 -20.06 14.78 9.37
C ARG A 56 -20.77 15.61 8.30
N VAL A 57 -21.30 16.77 8.66
CA VAL A 57 -22.11 17.61 7.77
C VAL A 57 -21.31 18.06 6.54
N SER A 58 -20.08 18.53 6.75
CA SER A 58 -19.21 18.98 5.64
C SER A 58 -18.85 17.83 4.71
N VAL A 59 -18.51 16.66 5.27
CA VAL A 59 -18.16 15.48 4.46
C VAL A 59 -19.36 14.97 3.67
N GLU A 60 -20.56 14.96 4.24
CA GLU A 60 -21.78 14.61 3.51
C GLU A 60 -22.10 15.59 2.38
N ALA A 61 -21.90 16.90 2.60
CA ALA A 61 -22.10 17.90 1.56
C ALA A 61 -21.18 17.63 0.36
N ILE A 62 -19.91 17.26 0.60
CA ILE A 62 -18.97 16.89 -0.46
C ILE A 62 -19.38 15.58 -1.15
N LEU A 63 -19.85 14.58 -0.40
CA LEU A 63 -20.29 13.29 -0.98
C LEU A 63 -21.46 13.44 -1.97
N ARG A 64 -22.29 14.47 -1.79
CA ARG A 64 -23.41 14.83 -2.68
C ARG A 64 -22.99 15.60 -3.94
N GLN A 65 -21.73 16.05 -4.04
CA GLN A 65 -21.21 16.68 -5.25
C GLN A 65 -21.01 15.67 -6.38
N ASP A 66 -20.68 16.18 -7.56
CA ASP A 66 -20.45 15.36 -8.75
C ASP A 66 -19.37 14.29 -8.52
N PRO A 67 -19.53 13.10 -9.12
CA PRO A 67 -18.61 11.99 -8.94
C PRO A 67 -17.13 12.31 -9.16
N GLY A 68 -16.83 13.15 -10.15
CA GLY A 68 -15.46 13.54 -10.49
C GLY A 68 -14.83 14.55 -9.53
N ALA A 69 -15.62 15.32 -8.78
CA ALA A 69 -15.13 16.36 -7.89
C ALA A 69 -15.02 15.91 -6.42
N ARG A 70 -15.89 14.98 -5.99
CA ARG A 70 -15.99 14.63 -4.57
C ARG A 70 -14.75 13.96 -3.99
N VAL A 71 -14.10 13.03 -4.70
CA VAL A 71 -12.94 12.31 -4.14
C VAL A 71 -11.75 13.26 -3.94
N PRO A 72 -11.33 14.07 -4.93
CA PRO A 72 -10.29 15.07 -4.71
C PRO A 72 -10.59 16.02 -3.54
N ALA A 73 -11.84 16.49 -3.42
CA ALA A 73 -12.25 17.37 -2.34
C ALA A 73 -12.20 16.69 -0.95
N LEU A 74 -12.63 15.42 -0.85
CA LEU A 74 -12.52 14.64 0.38
C LEU A 74 -11.06 14.42 0.79
N LEU A 75 -10.17 14.15 -0.15
CA LEU A 75 -8.75 13.89 0.12
C LEU A 75 -8.02 15.14 0.66
N GLN A 76 -8.49 16.36 0.38
CA GLN A 76 -7.98 17.57 1.05
C GLN A 76 -8.24 17.57 2.56
N LEU A 77 -9.25 16.84 3.01
CA LEU A 77 -9.62 16.71 4.42
C LEU A 77 -8.96 15.50 5.10
N ASP A 78 -8.28 14.63 4.35
CA ASP A 78 -7.69 13.39 4.84
C ASP A 78 -6.48 13.64 5.75
N GLN A 79 -6.56 13.12 6.97
CA GLN A 79 -5.49 13.29 7.96
C GLN A 79 -4.21 12.54 7.56
N LEU A 80 -4.32 11.33 6.97
CA LEU A 80 -3.14 10.57 6.57
C LEU A 80 -2.37 11.31 5.47
N ALA A 81 -3.06 11.73 4.41
CA ALA A 81 -2.44 12.51 3.32
C ALA A 81 -1.73 13.76 3.85
N ARG A 82 -2.37 14.50 4.77
CA ARG A 82 -1.79 15.71 5.38
C ARG A 82 -0.53 15.41 6.19
N GLU A 83 -0.55 14.37 7.02
CA GLU A 83 0.60 14.01 7.86
C GLU A 83 1.75 13.41 7.03
N MET A 84 1.45 12.66 5.96
CA MET A 84 2.44 12.23 4.98
C MET A 84 3.08 13.42 4.24
N GLN A 85 2.28 14.39 3.81
CA GLN A 85 2.77 15.61 3.15
C GLN A 85 3.67 16.45 4.08
N ARG A 86 3.38 16.47 5.39
CA ARG A 86 4.22 17.10 6.42
C ARG A 86 5.50 16.31 6.72
N GLY A 87 5.59 15.06 6.27
CA GLY A 87 6.71 14.16 6.56
C GLY A 87 6.78 13.70 8.03
N SER A 88 5.68 13.81 8.79
CA SER A 88 5.63 13.42 10.21
C SER A 88 5.55 11.91 10.39
N ILE A 89 4.94 11.20 9.44
CA ILE A 89 4.71 9.75 9.46
C ILE A 89 5.06 9.11 8.11
N PHE A 90 5.16 7.76 8.10
CA PHE A 90 5.37 6.95 6.89
C PHE A 90 6.49 7.49 5.97
N LYS A 91 7.61 7.90 6.54
CA LYS A 91 8.73 8.50 5.81
C LYS A 91 9.22 7.58 4.69
N GLY A 92 9.25 8.10 3.46
CA GLY A 92 9.68 7.37 2.26
C GLY A 92 8.64 6.40 1.69
N PHE A 93 7.46 6.28 2.28
CA PHE A 93 6.34 5.56 1.68
C PHE A 93 5.58 6.44 0.68
N GLN A 94 4.91 5.76 -0.23
CA GLN A 94 3.99 6.31 -1.21
C GLN A 94 2.64 5.57 -1.07
N GLU A 95 1.58 6.23 -1.49
CA GLU A 95 0.26 5.65 -1.65
C GLU A 95 -0.19 5.87 -3.09
N ALA A 96 -0.92 4.90 -3.66
CA ALA A 96 -1.49 5.06 -4.99
C ALA A 96 -2.69 6.02 -4.95
N ASP A 97 -3.04 6.63 -6.08
CA ASP A 97 -4.14 7.58 -6.16
C ASP A 97 -5.47 6.91 -5.75
N ILE A 98 -6.19 7.57 -4.84
CA ILE A 98 -7.49 7.11 -4.37
C ILE A 98 -8.56 7.66 -5.31
N HIS A 99 -9.33 6.74 -5.92
CA HIS A 99 -10.49 7.07 -6.75
C HIS A 99 -11.80 6.46 -6.23
N PHE A 100 -11.76 5.79 -5.08
CA PHE A 100 -12.92 5.20 -4.42
C PHE A 100 -13.45 6.10 -3.29
N LEU A 101 -14.69 5.86 -2.87
CA LEU A 101 -15.32 6.58 -1.75
C LEU A 101 -14.80 6.06 -0.39
N PRO A 102 -14.96 6.82 0.71
CA PRO A 102 -14.53 6.39 2.04
C PRO A 102 -14.96 4.95 2.39
N SER A 103 -14.04 4.15 2.94
CA SER A 103 -14.24 2.72 3.26
C SER A 103 -14.97 2.49 4.58
N TYR A 104 -15.12 3.53 5.39
CA TYR A 104 -15.70 3.50 6.74
C TYR A 104 -16.54 4.76 6.98
N LYS A 105 -17.53 4.80 7.87
CA LYS A 105 -18.22 3.68 8.54
C LYS A 105 -19.54 3.45 7.83
N PHE A 106 -19.80 2.23 7.40
CA PHE A 106 -21.09 1.84 6.82
C PHE A 106 -22.01 1.20 7.87
N ASP A 107 -23.31 1.26 7.63
CA ASP A 107 -24.23 0.33 8.29
C ASP A 107 -24.01 -1.08 7.72
N VAL A 108 -24.00 -2.08 8.59
CA VAL A 108 -23.75 -3.48 8.18
C VAL A 108 -24.82 -3.92 7.17
N GLY A 109 -24.37 -4.50 6.06
CA GLY A 109 -25.22 -4.97 4.96
C GLY A 109 -25.69 -3.87 3.99
N ARG A 110 -25.37 -2.60 4.21
CA ARG A 110 -25.91 -1.45 3.45
C ARG A 110 -24.81 -0.54 2.93
N ASP A 111 -25.11 0.24 1.89
CA ASP A 111 -24.20 1.27 1.36
C ASP A 111 -24.43 2.66 1.99
N SER A 112 -25.36 2.77 2.94
CA SER A 112 -25.49 3.95 3.79
C SER A 112 -24.31 4.04 4.76
N TYR A 113 -23.73 5.24 4.87
CA TYR A 113 -22.80 5.56 5.94
C TYR A 113 -23.55 5.69 7.28
N ASP A 114 -22.86 5.38 8.38
CA ASP A 114 -23.37 5.26 9.76
C ASP A 114 -24.59 6.15 10.05
N THR A 115 -25.77 5.54 10.16
CA THR A 115 -27.03 6.22 10.51
C THR A 115 -27.34 6.16 12.00
N SER A 116 -26.44 5.59 12.82
CA SER A 116 -26.62 5.57 14.27
C SER A 116 -26.53 6.98 14.87
N SER A 117 -26.91 7.12 16.15
CA SER A 117 -26.77 8.37 16.90
C SER A 117 -25.31 8.87 17.00
N LYS A 118 -24.32 8.01 16.76
CA LYS A 118 -22.89 8.39 16.79
C LYS A 118 -22.46 9.18 15.55
N GLN A 119 -23.19 9.07 14.44
CA GLN A 119 -22.98 9.83 13.21
C GLN A 119 -21.50 9.91 12.79
N ARG A 120 -20.79 8.77 12.78
CA ARG A 120 -19.36 8.73 12.44
C ARG A 120 -19.14 9.34 11.06
N THR A 121 -18.14 10.22 10.96
CA THR A 121 -17.79 10.86 9.69
C THR A 121 -17.20 9.82 8.73
N PRO A 122 -17.70 9.70 7.48
CA PRO A 122 -17.10 8.84 6.48
C PRO A 122 -15.59 9.10 6.35
N SER A 123 -14.76 8.07 6.33
CA SER A 123 -13.30 8.18 6.35
C SER A 123 -12.58 7.06 5.58
N TYR A 124 -11.36 7.36 5.12
CA TYR A 124 -10.43 6.42 4.49
C TYR A 124 -9.53 5.79 5.54
N THR A 125 -10.10 4.92 6.37
CA THR A 125 -9.40 4.26 7.49
C THR A 125 -8.48 3.14 7.00
N ASP A 126 -8.89 2.43 5.95
CA ASP A 126 -8.22 1.25 5.42
C ASP A 126 -7.35 1.64 4.23
N ARG A 127 -6.03 1.40 4.33
CA ARG A 127 -5.05 1.94 3.36
C ARG A 127 -3.98 0.93 3.00
N VAL A 128 -3.37 1.10 1.82
CA VAL A 128 -2.23 0.31 1.33
C VAL A 128 -1.12 1.25 0.88
N MET A 129 -0.03 1.29 1.64
CA MET A 129 1.16 2.07 1.30
C MET A 129 2.29 1.15 0.87
N TYR A 130 3.22 1.70 0.08
CA TYR A 130 4.39 0.99 -0.39
C TYR A 130 5.64 1.86 -0.34
N ARG A 131 6.79 1.21 -0.17
CA ARG A 131 8.11 1.83 -0.22
C ARG A 131 9.05 0.91 -0.99
N SER A 132 9.92 1.51 -1.81
CA SER A 132 10.92 0.78 -2.57
C SER A 132 12.31 1.38 -2.33
N ARG A 133 13.32 0.52 -2.15
CA ARG A 133 14.73 0.93 -2.05
C ARG A 133 15.21 1.59 -3.34
N HIS A 134 14.82 1.04 -4.49
CA HIS A 134 15.12 1.62 -5.79
C HIS A 134 13.86 2.25 -6.38
N ARG A 135 13.97 3.51 -6.80
CA ARG A 135 12.86 4.27 -7.38
C ARG A 135 12.30 3.54 -8.61
N GLY A 136 10.99 3.34 -8.64
CA GLY A 136 10.29 2.70 -9.76
C GLY A 136 10.38 1.17 -9.79
N ASP A 137 10.76 0.53 -8.68
CA ASP A 137 10.65 -0.92 -8.53
C ASP A 137 9.22 -1.38 -8.27
N ILE A 138 8.39 -0.55 -7.62
CA ILE A 138 6.98 -0.83 -7.36
C ILE A 138 6.14 0.13 -8.21
N CYS A 139 5.28 -0.44 -9.04
CA CYS A 139 4.32 0.28 -9.89
C CYS A 139 2.90 -0.14 -9.51
N PRO A 140 2.10 0.76 -8.90
CA PRO A 140 0.68 0.51 -8.67
C PRO A 140 -0.07 0.37 -10.00
N LEU A 141 -0.89 -0.67 -10.11
CA LEU A 141 -1.74 -0.92 -11.27
C LEU A 141 -3.21 -0.64 -10.95
N THR A 142 -3.64 -0.92 -9.73
CA THR A 142 -5.02 -0.68 -9.27
C THR A 142 -5.00 -0.42 -7.78
N TYR A 143 -5.82 0.52 -7.32
CA TYR A 143 -6.08 0.76 -5.91
C TYR A 143 -7.55 1.08 -5.71
N SER A 144 -8.26 0.21 -4.99
CA SER A 144 -9.71 0.29 -4.91
C SER A 144 -10.27 -0.37 -3.66
N SER A 145 -11.58 -0.18 -3.43
CA SER A 145 -12.36 -0.90 -2.44
C SER A 145 -13.26 -1.95 -3.08
N CYS A 146 -13.79 -2.85 -2.25
CA CYS A 146 -14.72 -3.91 -2.65
C CYS A 146 -16.14 -3.58 -2.16
N PRO A 147 -16.93 -2.76 -2.87
CA PRO A 147 -18.26 -2.33 -2.41
C PRO A 147 -19.28 -3.48 -2.32
N GLY A 148 -19.06 -4.58 -3.04
CA GLY A 148 -19.92 -5.76 -3.00
C GLY A 148 -19.83 -6.56 -1.69
N VAL A 149 -18.78 -6.38 -0.89
CA VAL A 149 -18.61 -7.07 0.41
C VAL A 149 -19.10 -6.15 1.53
N LYS A 150 -20.26 -6.49 2.10
CA LYS A 150 -20.99 -5.63 3.05
C LYS A 150 -21.22 -6.26 4.43
N THR A 151 -20.51 -7.35 4.73
CA THR A 151 -20.65 -8.07 6.01
C THR A 151 -20.04 -7.32 7.20
N SER A 152 -19.26 -6.26 6.94
CA SER A 152 -18.68 -5.35 7.93
C SER A 152 -19.12 -3.91 7.63
N ASP A 153 -18.95 -3.05 8.62
CA ASP A 153 -19.00 -1.60 8.52
C ASP A 153 -17.80 -0.99 7.78
N HIS A 154 -16.77 -1.78 7.48
CA HIS A 154 -15.68 -1.44 6.58
C HIS A 154 -15.86 -2.12 5.21
N ARG A 155 -15.41 -1.44 4.15
CA ARG A 155 -15.23 -2.06 2.83
C ARG A 155 -13.78 -2.52 2.67
N PRO A 156 -13.52 -3.77 2.26
CA PRO A 156 -12.16 -4.22 1.99
C PRO A 156 -11.48 -3.30 0.98
N VAL A 157 -10.23 -2.95 1.24
CA VAL A 157 -9.37 -2.15 0.34
C VAL A 157 -8.24 -3.04 -0.16
N TYR A 158 -7.92 -2.95 -1.45
CA TYR A 158 -6.86 -3.73 -2.08
C TYR A 158 -6.05 -2.88 -3.04
N GLY A 159 -4.76 -3.22 -3.17
CA GLY A 159 -3.86 -2.68 -4.17
C GLY A 159 -3.25 -3.80 -5.02
N LEU A 160 -3.22 -3.60 -6.33
CA LEU A 160 -2.53 -4.45 -7.29
C LEU A 160 -1.24 -3.74 -7.73
N PHE A 161 -0.11 -4.44 -7.65
CA PHE A 161 1.20 -3.86 -7.95
C PHE A 161 1.99 -4.75 -8.90
N ARG A 162 2.74 -4.12 -9.79
CA ARG A 162 3.85 -4.75 -10.51
C ARG A 162 5.15 -4.43 -9.78
N VAL A 163 5.90 -5.46 -9.41
CA VAL A 163 7.14 -5.33 -8.65
C VAL A 163 8.31 -5.89 -9.44
N LYS A 164 9.40 -5.13 -9.55
CA LYS A 164 10.65 -5.60 -10.15
C LYS A 164 11.38 -6.51 -9.18
N VAL A 165 11.79 -7.68 -9.66
CA VAL A 165 12.58 -8.66 -8.92
C VAL A 165 13.93 -8.85 -9.63
N ARG A 166 14.98 -9.10 -8.85
CA ARG A 166 16.34 -9.33 -9.34
C ARG A 166 16.76 -10.79 -9.06
N PRO A 167 17.66 -11.38 -9.87
CA PRO A 167 18.17 -12.72 -9.61
C PRO A 167 18.77 -12.87 -8.21
N GLY A 168 18.49 -14.00 -7.56
CA GLY A 168 19.00 -14.36 -6.23
C GLY A 168 20.14 -15.38 -6.27
N ARG A 169 20.49 -15.91 -5.09
CA ARG A 169 21.44 -17.02 -4.90
C ARG A 169 20.86 -18.01 -3.90
N ASP A 170 21.29 -19.26 -3.96
CA ASP A 170 20.76 -20.36 -3.14
C ASP A 170 21.46 -20.51 -1.77
N ASN A 171 22.35 -19.57 -1.41
CA ASN A 171 23.07 -19.57 -0.13
C ASN A 171 22.28 -18.92 1.02
N ILE A 172 20.95 -18.98 0.95
CA ILE A 172 20.01 -18.47 1.97
C ILE A 172 19.02 -19.58 2.37
N PRO A 173 18.39 -19.51 3.55
CA PRO A 173 17.32 -20.44 3.89
C PRO A 173 16.20 -20.40 2.86
N LEU A 174 15.98 -21.52 2.16
CA LEU A 174 14.95 -21.63 1.13
C LEU A 174 13.63 -22.10 1.74
N ALA A 175 12.52 -21.61 1.18
CA ALA A 175 11.21 -22.19 1.48
C ALA A 175 11.13 -23.66 1.00
N ALA A 176 11.80 -24.00 -0.11
CA ALA A 176 11.95 -25.37 -0.63
C ALA A 176 10.63 -26.16 -0.68
N GLY A 177 9.54 -25.52 -1.16
CA GLY A 177 8.22 -26.16 -1.26
C GLY A 177 7.44 -26.21 0.06
N LYS A 178 7.86 -25.51 1.11
CA LYS A 178 7.09 -25.33 2.34
C LYS A 178 5.89 -24.41 2.09
N PHE A 179 4.68 -24.95 2.30
CA PHE A 179 3.43 -24.20 2.29
C PHE A 179 2.42 -24.88 3.24
N ASP A 180 1.29 -24.23 3.50
CA ASP A 180 0.19 -24.81 4.28
C ASP A 180 -0.56 -25.87 3.44
N ARG A 181 -0.11 -27.12 3.58
CA ARG A 181 -0.70 -28.27 2.87
C ARG A 181 -2.12 -28.57 3.32
N GLU A 182 -2.44 -28.37 4.60
CA GLU A 182 -3.77 -28.67 5.12
C GLU A 182 -4.80 -27.72 4.52
N LEU A 183 -4.52 -26.41 4.53
CA LEU A 183 -5.37 -25.41 3.92
C LEU A 183 -5.54 -25.65 2.40
N TYR A 184 -4.46 -26.04 1.71
CA TYR A 184 -4.51 -26.39 0.29
C TYR A 184 -5.50 -27.54 0.02
N LEU A 185 -5.45 -28.61 0.84
CA LEU A 185 -6.36 -29.74 0.71
C LEU A 185 -7.81 -29.38 1.06
N ILE A 186 -8.02 -28.57 2.11
CA ILE A 186 -9.35 -28.03 2.45
C ILE A 186 -9.91 -27.24 1.25
N GLY A 187 -9.08 -26.44 0.59
CA GLY A 187 -9.45 -25.69 -0.62
C GLY A 187 -9.87 -26.61 -1.78
N ILE A 188 -9.15 -27.70 -2.03
CA ILE A 188 -9.54 -28.71 -3.04
C ILE A 188 -10.90 -29.32 -2.70
N LYS A 189 -11.08 -29.80 -1.47
CA LYS A 189 -12.32 -30.43 -1.02
C LYS A 189 -13.52 -29.50 -1.21
N ARG A 190 -13.40 -28.24 -0.77
CA ARG A 190 -14.47 -27.23 -0.90
C ARG A 190 -14.83 -26.96 -2.37
N ARG A 191 -13.86 -26.92 -3.28
CA ARG A 191 -14.11 -26.73 -4.73
C ARG A 191 -14.88 -27.90 -5.34
N ILE A 192 -14.49 -29.15 -5.01
CA ILE A 192 -15.19 -30.35 -5.47
C ILE A 192 -16.63 -30.37 -4.96
N SER A 193 -16.83 -30.15 -3.66
CA SER A 193 -18.17 -30.12 -3.06
C SER A 193 -19.06 -29.05 -3.69
N LYS A 194 -18.53 -27.85 -3.93
CA LYS A 194 -19.29 -26.76 -4.56
C LYS A 194 -19.68 -27.09 -6.00
N GLU A 195 -18.79 -27.71 -6.76
CA GLU A 195 -19.10 -28.13 -8.14
C GLU A 195 -20.16 -29.25 -8.15
N MET A 196 -20.07 -30.24 -7.26
CA MET A 196 -21.09 -31.28 -7.12
C MET A 196 -22.47 -30.70 -6.78
N GLN A 197 -22.53 -29.75 -5.84
CA GLN A 197 -23.76 -29.03 -5.48
C GLN A 197 -24.32 -28.25 -6.68
N ARG A 198 -23.47 -27.58 -7.46
CA ARG A 198 -23.87 -26.85 -8.67
C ARG A 198 -24.47 -27.78 -9.71
N GLN A 199 -23.83 -28.92 -9.97
CA GLN A 199 -24.33 -29.93 -10.91
C GLN A 199 -25.66 -30.54 -10.46
N GLN A 200 -25.81 -30.81 -9.15
CA GLN A 200 -27.07 -31.31 -8.60
C GLN A 200 -28.20 -30.27 -8.76
N ALA A 201 -27.94 -28.99 -8.46
CA ALA A 201 -28.91 -27.92 -8.63
C ALA A 201 -29.39 -27.80 -10.08
N LEU A 202 -28.47 -27.89 -11.06
CA LEU A 202 -28.80 -27.86 -12.48
C LEU A 202 -29.67 -29.06 -12.91
N LYS A 203 -29.35 -30.27 -12.43
CA LYS A 203 -30.16 -31.47 -12.71
C LYS A 203 -31.56 -31.38 -12.12
N THR A 204 -31.70 -30.87 -10.89
CA THR A 204 -33.01 -30.69 -10.24
C THR A 204 -33.84 -29.61 -10.94
N GLN A 205 -33.22 -28.53 -11.45
CA GLN A 205 -33.93 -27.52 -12.24
C GLN A 205 -34.51 -28.09 -13.54
N HIS A 206 -33.77 -28.97 -14.25
CA HIS A 206 -34.28 -29.65 -15.43
C HIS A 206 -35.43 -30.63 -15.13
N ALA A 207 -35.45 -31.25 -13.95
CA ALA A 207 -36.52 -32.17 -13.54
C ALA A 207 -37.82 -31.45 -13.12
N SER A 208 -37.75 -30.19 -12.70
CA SER A 208 -38.90 -29.41 -12.19
C SER A 208 -39.74 -28.72 -13.27
N ALA A 209 -39.36 -28.80 -14.55
CA ALA A 209 -40.05 -28.12 -15.66
C ALA A 209 -41.25 -28.91 -16.24
N ILE A 210 -41.65 -30.03 -15.64
CA ILE A 210 -42.83 -30.79 -16.07
C ILE A 210 -44.07 -30.15 -15.42
N CYS A 211 -44.68 -29.19 -16.12
CA CYS A 211 -45.98 -28.63 -15.79
C CYS A 211 -47.05 -29.67 -16.14
N THR A 212 -47.70 -30.29 -15.14
CA THR A 212 -48.98 -30.98 -15.37
C THR A 212 -50.06 -29.93 -15.61
N VAL A 213 -50.58 -29.90 -16.83
CA VAL A 213 -51.84 -29.24 -17.16
C VAL A 213 -52.95 -30.22 -16.79
N SER A 214 -53.80 -29.83 -15.83
CA SER A 214 -55.08 -30.46 -15.55
C SER A 214 -56.20 -29.52 -16.00
#